data_AF-A0A553YWW1-F1
#
_entry.id   AF-A0A553YWW1-F1
#
_cell.length_a   1.000
_cell.length_b   1.000
_cell.length_c   1.000
_cell.angle_alpha   90.00
_cell.angle_beta   90.00
_cell.angle_gamma   90.00
#
_symmetry.space_group_name_H-M   'P 1'
#
loop_
_entity.id
_entity.type
_entity.pdbx_description
1 polymer ?
#
loop_
_entity_poly.entity_id
_entity_poly.type
_entity_poly.pdbx_seq_one_letter_code
_entity_poly.pdbx_strand_id
1 'polypeptide(L)'
;MVTDKRKEKLLYRCNRASAGLVPGHGGLAIDMETTNDVVVRRVWHRLGALDPADEDDREMLAEAARRFAAQTDTSGRDADLAAARAEMEHVRGALRTLYQDRQDGLYEGATGRGMFRESVQRLTAHEERMVKRVASLEESGKVAVRLPTEWLEAGDDPLSEEALWGSWSLQEQREFLALFLERPRWLAS
;
A
#
# COMPACT_ATOMS: atom_id res chain seq x y z
N MET A 1 5.66 17.58 -3.89
CA MET A 1 7.01 18.07 -3.52
C MET A 1 7.33 19.24 -4.42
N VAL A 2 7.66 20.41 -3.86
CA VAL A 2 8.00 21.58 -4.68
C VAL A 2 9.47 21.47 -5.09
N THR A 3 9.71 21.24 -6.37
CA THR A 3 11.05 21.28 -6.97
C THR A 3 11.44 22.73 -7.21
N ASP A 4 12.57 23.17 -6.65
CA ASP A 4 13.17 24.48 -6.89
C ASP A 4 14.35 24.33 -7.84
N LYS A 5 14.62 25.35 -8.67
CA LYS A 5 15.77 25.37 -9.57
C LYS A 5 16.61 26.60 -9.25
N ARG A 6 17.85 26.39 -8.80
CA ARG A 6 18.81 27.47 -8.52
C ARG A 6 20.12 27.19 -9.22
N LYS A 7 20.61 28.16 -10.00
CA LYS A 7 21.86 28.02 -10.78
C LYS A 7 21.89 26.67 -11.52
N GLU A 8 20.78 26.37 -12.19
CA GLU A 8 20.56 25.14 -12.97
C GLU A 8 20.43 23.82 -12.18
N LYS A 9 20.74 23.80 -10.88
CA LYS A 9 20.55 22.65 -10.01
C LYS A 9 19.12 22.52 -9.52
N LEU A 10 18.62 21.29 -9.50
CA LEU A 10 17.33 20.94 -8.91
C LEU A 10 17.51 20.70 -7.41
N LEU A 11 16.59 21.23 -6.61
CA LEU A 11 16.64 21.15 -5.16
C LEU A 11 15.32 20.63 -4.60
N TYR A 12 15.41 19.80 -3.57
CA TYR A 12 14.27 19.50 -2.71
C TYR A 12 14.12 20.58 -1.65
N ARG A 13 12.91 21.10 -1.51
CA ARG A 13 12.56 22.07 -0.47
C ARG A 13 11.57 21.51 0.53
N CYS A 14 11.71 21.95 1.77
CA CYS A 14 10.70 21.70 2.78
C CYS A 14 9.40 22.45 2.44
N ASN A 15 8.30 21.72 2.20
CA ASN A 15 6.99 22.34 1.94
C ASN A 15 6.50 23.21 3.11
N ARG A 16 6.86 22.87 4.37
CA ARG A 16 6.49 23.67 5.55
C ARG A 16 7.19 25.03 5.58
N ALA A 17 8.39 25.12 5.01
CA ALA A 17 9.14 26.37 4.85
C ALA A 17 8.49 27.27 3.80
N SER A 18 8.11 26.69 2.65
CA SER A 18 7.47 27.42 1.54
C SER A 18 6.10 27.98 1.91
N ALA A 19 5.40 27.34 2.85
CA ALA A 19 4.10 27.78 3.36
C ALA A 19 4.19 28.76 4.55
N GLY A 20 5.39 29.15 4.99
CA GLY A 20 5.58 30.05 6.14
C GLY A 20 5.10 29.48 7.49
N LEU A 21 4.88 28.16 7.57
CA LEU A 21 4.22 27.51 8.70
C LEU A 21 5.14 27.27 9.91
N VAL A 22 6.47 27.39 9.74
CA VAL A 22 7.44 27.18 10.83
C VAL A 22 8.57 28.21 10.75
N PRO A 23 8.78 29.05 11.79
CA PRO A 23 9.93 29.96 11.88
C PRO A 23 11.26 29.19 11.83
N GLY A 24 12.26 29.71 11.12
CA GLY A 24 13.61 29.10 11.04
C GLY A 24 13.80 28.01 9.98
N HIS A 25 12.73 27.57 9.30
CA HIS A 25 12.82 26.56 8.23
C HIS A 25 12.87 27.17 6.81
N GLY A 26 12.67 28.49 6.68
CA GLY A 26 12.51 29.28 5.46
C GLY A 26 13.71 29.31 4.51
N GLY A 27 14.06 28.18 3.91
CA GLY A 27 15.09 28.13 2.87
C GLY A 27 15.97 26.90 2.84
N LEU A 28 15.81 25.96 3.77
CA LEU A 28 16.49 24.66 3.72
C LEU A 28 16.12 23.96 2.42
N ALA A 29 17.11 23.86 1.54
CA ALA A 29 17.05 23.23 0.25
C ALA A 29 18.24 22.28 0.16
N ILE A 30 17.98 21.05 -0.22
CA ILE A 30 19.01 20.02 -0.40
C ILE A 30 19.15 19.71 -1.88
N ASP A 31 20.38 19.45 -2.31
CA ASP A 31 20.70 19.11 -3.69
C ASP A 31 20.01 17.80 -4.09
N MET A 32 19.20 17.85 -5.14
CA MET A 32 18.35 16.73 -5.51
C MET A 32 19.16 15.54 -6.01
N GLU A 33 20.17 15.79 -6.83
CA GLU A 33 21.04 14.78 -7.42
C GLU A 33 21.82 14.04 -6.32
N THR A 34 22.50 14.78 -5.45
CA THR A 34 23.26 14.23 -4.32
C THR A 34 22.35 13.48 -3.35
N THR A 35 21.16 14.01 -3.06
CA THR A 35 20.21 13.34 -2.17
C THR A 35 19.72 12.02 -2.77
N ASN A 36 19.40 12.02 -4.05
CA ASN A 36 18.94 10.82 -4.75
C ASN A 36 20.04 9.75 -4.77
N ASP A 37 21.28 10.10 -5.12
CA ASP A 37 22.40 9.16 -5.09
C ASP A 37 22.56 8.51 -3.71
N VAL A 38 22.60 9.31 -2.64
CA VAL A 38 22.75 8.80 -1.27
C VAL A 38 21.60 7.87 -0.88
N VAL A 39 20.35 8.27 -1.15
CA VAL A 39 19.16 7.47 -0.80
C VAL A 39 19.17 6.15 -1.56
N VAL A 40 19.45 6.19 -2.86
CA VAL A 40 19.42 4.99 -3.72
C VAL A 40 20.54 4.03 -3.33
N ARG A 41 21.77 4.53 -3.14
CA ARG A 41 22.90 3.70 -2.67
C ARG A 41 22.57 3.02 -1.34
N ARG A 42 21.92 3.74 -0.42
CA ARG A 42 21.55 3.17 0.88
C ARG A 42 20.51 2.08 0.76
N VAL A 43 19.50 2.26 -0.11
CA VAL A 43 18.48 1.23 -0.38
C VAL A 43 19.11 -0.01 -0.98
N TRP A 44 19.94 0.12 -2.02
CA TRP A 44 20.60 -1.03 -2.64
C TRP A 44 21.60 -1.72 -1.72
N HIS A 45 22.39 -0.95 -0.98
CA HIS A 45 23.31 -1.51 0.02
C HIS A 45 22.55 -2.30 1.09
N ARG A 46 21.43 -1.74 1.59
CA ARG A 46 20.61 -2.45 2.56
C ARG A 46 20.04 -3.72 1.96
N LEU A 47 19.48 -3.64 0.75
CA LEU A 47 18.88 -4.78 0.04
C LEU A 47 19.88 -5.93 -0.15
N GLY A 48 21.11 -5.64 -0.56
CA GLY A 48 22.18 -6.64 -0.70
C GLY A 48 22.73 -7.17 0.63
N ALA A 49 22.50 -6.46 1.74
CA ALA A 49 22.92 -6.85 3.08
C ALA A 49 21.83 -7.58 3.89
N LEU A 50 20.61 -7.74 3.35
CA LEU A 50 19.54 -8.45 4.06
C LEU A 50 19.87 -9.93 4.19
N ASP A 51 19.73 -10.47 5.39
CA ASP A 51 19.90 -11.89 5.67
C ASP A 51 18.53 -12.60 5.70
N PRO A 52 18.23 -13.51 4.75
CA PRO A 52 17.00 -14.29 4.77
C PRO A 52 16.83 -15.20 5.99
N ALA A 53 17.90 -15.45 6.77
CA ALA A 53 17.82 -16.19 8.02
C ALA A 53 17.33 -15.32 9.20
N ASP A 54 17.53 -14.00 9.13
CA ASP A 54 17.09 -13.07 10.16
C ASP A 54 15.57 -12.79 10.06
N GLU A 55 14.89 -12.71 11.21
CA GLU A 55 13.43 -12.53 11.25
C GLU A 55 13.03 -11.10 10.84
N ASP A 56 13.79 -10.09 11.25
CA ASP A 56 13.50 -8.68 10.96
C ASP A 56 13.73 -8.39 9.48
N ASP A 57 14.80 -8.94 8.89
CA ASP A 57 15.08 -8.84 7.46
C ASP A 57 14.05 -9.59 6.61
N ARG A 58 13.57 -10.75 7.06
CA ARG A 58 12.43 -11.45 6.42
C ARG A 58 11.15 -10.63 6.48
N GLU A 59 10.84 -9.99 7.61
CA GLU A 59 9.67 -9.11 7.72
C GLU A 59 9.76 -7.94 6.74
N MET A 60 10.95 -7.33 6.63
CA MET A 60 11.22 -6.23 5.69
C MET A 60 11.07 -6.65 4.24
N LEU A 61 11.63 -7.79 3.84
CA LEU A 61 11.46 -8.36 2.50
C LEU A 61 9.99 -8.68 2.20
N ALA A 62 9.27 -9.27 3.16
CA ALA A 62 7.85 -9.58 3.02
C ALA A 62 6.99 -8.32 2.84
N GLU A 63 7.34 -7.22 3.52
CA GLU A 63 6.65 -5.94 3.35
C GLU A 63 6.93 -5.32 1.98
N ALA A 64 8.18 -5.30 1.53
CA ALA A 64 8.54 -4.81 0.19
C ALA A 64 7.84 -5.63 -0.91
N ALA A 65 7.82 -6.96 -0.76
CA ALA A 65 7.08 -7.89 -1.62
C ALA A 65 5.58 -7.58 -1.66
N ARG A 66 4.94 -7.33 -0.51
CA ARG A 66 3.52 -6.92 -0.45
C ARG A 66 3.26 -5.61 -1.20
N ARG A 67 4.13 -4.62 -1.05
CA ARG A 67 4.01 -3.34 -1.79
C ARG A 67 4.21 -3.54 -3.29
N PHE A 68 5.17 -4.36 -3.67
CA PHE A 68 5.43 -4.67 -5.08
C PHE A 68 4.24 -5.38 -5.71
N ALA A 69 3.65 -6.34 -5.01
CA ALA A 69 2.39 -6.97 -5.39
C ALA A 69 1.29 -5.93 -5.61
N ALA A 70 1.08 -5.02 -4.65
CA ALA A 70 0.06 -3.99 -4.75
C ALA A 70 0.29 -3.02 -5.93
N GLN A 71 1.55 -2.72 -6.28
CA GLN A 71 1.89 -1.88 -7.43
C GLN A 71 1.69 -2.60 -8.78
N THR A 72 1.96 -3.91 -8.84
CA THR A 72 1.85 -4.71 -10.07
C THR A 72 0.47 -5.35 -10.26
N ASP A 73 -0.37 -5.34 -9.23
CA ASP A 73 -1.73 -5.86 -9.27
C ASP A 73 -2.65 -4.96 -10.09
N THR A 74 -2.58 -5.15 -11.40
CA THR A 74 -3.44 -4.51 -12.40
C THR A 74 -4.83 -5.15 -12.49
N SER A 75 -5.11 -6.19 -11.70
CA SER A 75 -6.38 -6.92 -11.79
C SER A 75 -7.55 -6.20 -11.13
N GLY A 76 -7.30 -5.05 -10.48
CA GLY A 76 -8.31 -4.33 -9.72
C GLY A 76 -8.67 -5.00 -8.38
N ARG A 77 -7.89 -6.01 -7.94
CA ARG A 77 -8.16 -6.79 -6.72
C ARG A 77 -8.38 -5.94 -5.48
N ASP A 78 -7.59 -4.88 -5.28
CA ASP A 78 -7.74 -4.00 -4.11
C ASP A 78 -9.03 -3.16 -4.19
N ALA A 79 -9.42 -2.74 -5.39
CA ALA A 79 -10.71 -2.08 -5.61
C ALA A 79 -11.86 -3.07 -5.37
N ASP A 80 -11.73 -4.32 -5.86
CA ASP A 80 -12.68 -5.42 -5.60
C ASP A 80 -12.78 -5.75 -4.11
N LEU A 81 -11.66 -5.76 -3.39
CA LEU A 81 -11.61 -6.02 -1.95
C LEU A 81 -12.27 -4.89 -1.17
N ALA A 82 -12.00 -3.64 -1.55
CA ALA A 82 -12.64 -2.47 -0.96
C ALA A 82 -14.16 -2.48 -1.22
N ALA A 83 -14.58 -2.79 -2.45
CA ALA A 83 -15.99 -2.90 -2.82
C ALA A 83 -16.69 -4.02 -2.05
N ALA A 84 -16.09 -5.22 -1.98
CA ALA A 84 -16.65 -6.36 -1.25
C ALA A 84 -16.78 -6.09 0.26
N ARG A 85 -15.81 -5.39 0.86
CA ARG A 85 -15.89 -4.96 2.27
C ARG A 85 -16.98 -3.92 2.50
N ALA A 86 -17.12 -2.95 1.60
CA ALA A 86 -18.17 -1.94 1.67
C ALA A 86 -19.56 -2.57 1.55
N GLU A 87 -19.73 -3.51 0.62
CA GLU A 87 -20.97 -4.26 0.44
C GLU A 87 -21.29 -5.13 1.66
N MET A 88 -20.30 -5.81 2.24
CA MET A 88 -20.47 -6.55 3.50
C MET A 88 -20.97 -5.66 4.64
N GLU A 89 -20.40 -4.46 4.80
CA GLU A 89 -20.86 -3.52 5.83
C GLU A 89 -22.28 -3.02 5.55
N HIS A 90 -22.62 -2.79 4.28
CA HIS A 90 -23.97 -2.44 3.89
C HIS A 90 -24.98 -3.55 4.26
N VAL A 91 -24.66 -4.82 3.97
CA VAL A 91 -25.50 -5.97 4.33
C VAL A 91 -25.66 -6.10 5.85
N ARG A 92 -24.58 -5.91 6.61
CA ARG A 92 -24.63 -5.89 8.09
C ARG A 92 -25.50 -4.76 8.61
N GLY A 93 -25.38 -3.58 8.00
CA GLY A 93 -26.25 -2.44 8.27
C GLY A 93 -27.73 -2.77 8.04
N ALA A 94 -28.05 -3.36 6.88
CA ALA A 94 -29.40 -3.78 6.55
C ALA A 94 -29.96 -4.83 7.52
N LEU A 95 -29.14 -5.80 7.95
CA LEU A 95 -29.53 -6.77 8.99
C LEU A 95 -29.84 -6.07 10.31
N ARG A 96 -28.98 -5.15 10.78
CA ARG A 96 -29.21 -4.39 12.02
C ARG A 96 -30.54 -3.62 11.96
N THR A 97 -30.79 -2.90 10.86
CA THR A 97 -32.06 -2.19 10.65
C THR A 97 -33.24 -3.15 10.66
N LEU A 98 -33.15 -4.27 9.94
CA LEU A 98 -34.23 -5.26 9.87
C LEU A 98 -34.58 -5.84 11.26
N TYR A 99 -33.57 -6.08 12.11
CA TYR A 99 -33.79 -6.50 13.49
C TYR A 99 -34.40 -5.40 14.36
N GLN A 100 -33.99 -4.15 14.17
CA GLN A 100 -34.59 -3.00 14.87
C GLN A 100 -36.06 -2.83 14.48
N ASP A 101 -36.37 -2.84 13.19
CA ASP A 101 -37.74 -2.73 12.69
C ASP A 101 -38.65 -3.83 13.27
N ARG A 102 -38.10 -5.04 13.45
CA ARG A 102 -38.81 -6.13 14.10
C ARG A 102 -39.07 -5.86 15.58
N GLN A 103 -38.12 -5.28 16.30
CA GLN A 103 -38.32 -4.88 17.70
C GLN A 103 -39.37 -3.77 17.82
N ASP A 104 -39.44 -2.88 16.83
CA ASP A 104 -40.40 -1.79 16.75
C ASP A 104 -41.81 -2.23 16.28
N GLY A 105 -42.01 -3.54 16.06
CA GLY A 105 -43.32 -4.12 15.74
C GLY A 105 -43.71 -4.06 14.25
N LEU A 106 -42.83 -3.65 13.35
CA LEU A 106 -43.14 -3.50 11.91
C LEU A 106 -43.40 -4.84 11.18
N TYR A 107 -43.05 -5.98 11.80
CA TYR A 107 -43.18 -7.33 11.23
C TYR A 107 -44.15 -8.24 12.00
N GLU A 108 -45.24 -7.68 12.51
CA GLU A 108 -46.30 -8.44 13.18
C GLU A 108 -47.18 -9.27 12.22
N GLY A 109 -47.95 -10.20 12.80
CA GLY A 109 -48.81 -11.11 12.04
C GLY A 109 -48.05 -12.24 11.32
N ALA A 110 -48.80 -13.17 10.72
CA ALA A 110 -48.21 -14.33 10.04
C ALA A 110 -47.38 -13.92 8.82
N THR A 111 -47.91 -12.97 8.03
CA THR A 111 -47.25 -12.44 6.83
C THR A 111 -45.97 -11.67 7.17
N GLY A 112 -46.02 -10.74 8.13
CA GLY A 112 -44.84 -9.97 8.54
C GLY A 112 -43.72 -10.87 9.08
N ARG A 113 -44.06 -11.87 9.91
CA ARG A 113 -43.08 -12.87 10.36
C ARG A 113 -42.47 -13.69 9.22
N GLY A 114 -43.23 -13.97 8.17
CA GLY A 114 -42.75 -14.64 6.95
C GLY A 114 -41.72 -13.78 6.21
N MET A 115 -42.09 -12.53 5.89
CA MET A 115 -41.24 -11.57 5.18
C MET A 115 -39.92 -11.29 5.92
N PHE A 116 -39.99 -11.16 7.25
CA PHE A 116 -38.80 -10.99 8.08
C PHE A 116 -37.84 -12.18 7.94
N ARG A 117 -38.36 -13.41 8.08
CA ARG A 117 -37.55 -14.62 8.01
C ARG A 117 -36.86 -14.76 6.65
N GLU A 118 -37.60 -14.53 5.57
CA GLU A 118 -37.06 -14.57 4.21
C GLU A 118 -35.97 -13.51 4.00
N SER A 119 -36.20 -12.29 4.50
CA SER A 119 -35.24 -11.19 4.38
C SER A 119 -33.96 -11.46 5.17
N VAL A 120 -34.06 -11.94 6.41
CA VAL A 120 -32.91 -12.36 7.22
C VAL A 120 -32.14 -13.47 6.52
N GLN A 121 -32.83 -14.49 6.02
CA GLN A 121 -32.18 -15.63 5.36
C GLN A 121 -31.41 -15.16 4.11
N ARG A 122 -32.02 -14.31 3.28
CA ARG A 122 -31.40 -13.76 2.07
C ARG A 122 -30.17 -12.91 2.39
N LEU A 123 -30.28 -12.02 3.38
CA LEU A 123 -29.18 -11.13 3.78
C LEU A 123 -28.04 -11.89 4.46
N THR A 124 -28.34 -12.88 5.31
CA THR A 124 -27.32 -13.73 5.95
C THR A 124 -26.56 -14.55 4.91
N ALA A 125 -27.28 -15.16 3.96
CA ALA A 125 -26.64 -15.87 2.85
C ALA A 125 -25.79 -14.93 1.97
N HIS A 126 -26.19 -13.64 1.86
CA HIS A 126 -25.40 -12.65 1.16
C HIS A 126 -24.12 -12.29 1.91
N GLU A 127 -24.21 -12.04 3.22
CA GLU A 127 -23.05 -11.80 4.08
C GLU A 127 -22.04 -12.95 3.97
N GLU A 128 -22.50 -14.20 4.06
CA GLU A 128 -21.62 -15.37 3.92
C GLU A 128 -20.87 -15.42 2.58
N ARG A 129 -21.54 -15.05 1.48
CA ARG A 129 -20.89 -14.96 0.17
C ARG A 129 -19.83 -13.86 0.15
N MET A 130 -20.12 -12.71 0.75
CA MET A 130 -19.16 -11.59 0.83
C MET A 130 -17.95 -11.94 1.71
N VAL A 131 -18.16 -12.59 2.86
CA VAL A 131 -17.08 -13.07 3.72
C VAL A 131 -16.15 -14.01 2.96
N LYS A 132 -16.70 -14.97 2.21
CA LYS A 132 -15.90 -15.89 1.37
C LYS A 132 -15.15 -15.14 0.27
N ARG A 133 -15.78 -14.17 -0.38
CA ARG A 133 -15.17 -13.35 -1.43
C ARG A 133 -14.00 -12.52 -0.90
N VAL A 134 -14.17 -11.85 0.24
CA VAL A 134 -13.13 -11.10 0.94
C VAL A 134 -11.96 -12.02 1.30
N ALA A 135 -12.23 -13.16 1.94
CA ALA A 135 -11.18 -14.11 2.31
C ALA A 135 -10.39 -14.61 1.08
N SER A 136 -11.08 -14.90 -0.03
CA SER A 136 -10.44 -15.32 -1.28
C SER A 136 -9.55 -14.21 -1.89
N LEU A 137 -10.00 -12.96 -1.86
CA LEU A 137 -9.24 -11.80 -2.38
C LEU A 137 -8.04 -11.47 -1.50
N GLU A 138 -8.18 -11.63 -0.19
CA GLU A 138 -7.07 -11.49 0.75
C GLU A 138 -6.05 -12.61 0.56
N GLU A 139 -6.49 -13.85 0.40
CA GLU A 139 -5.60 -14.98 0.18
C GLU A 139 -4.88 -14.90 -1.16
N SER A 140 -5.56 -14.48 -2.23
CA SER A 140 -4.91 -14.26 -3.53
C SER A 140 -3.87 -13.14 -3.47
N GLY A 141 -4.07 -12.14 -2.60
CA GLY A 141 -3.07 -11.09 -2.34
C GLY A 141 -1.89 -11.54 -1.48
N LYS A 142 -2.00 -12.68 -0.76
CA LYS A 142 -0.91 -13.25 0.05
C LYS A 142 0.02 -14.17 -0.73
N VAL A 143 -0.31 -14.54 -1.98
CA VAL A 143 0.63 -15.28 -2.83
C VAL A 143 1.89 -14.43 -2.90
N ALA A 144 2.98 -14.94 -2.32
CA ALA A 144 4.21 -14.19 -2.12
C ALA A 144 4.76 -13.75 -3.48
N VAL A 145 4.45 -12.51 -3.87
CA VAL A 145 5.10 -11.89 -5.00
C VAL A 145 6.53 -11.69 -4.58
N ARG A 146 7.41 -12.55 -5.08
CA ARG A 146 8.84 -12.42 -4.83
C ARG A 146 9.31 -11.15 -5.51
N LEU A 147 10.14 -10.37 -4.81
CA LEU A 147 10.88 -9.30 -5.45
C LEU A 147 11.70 -9.92 -6.60
N PRO A 148 11.84 -9.22 -7.74
CA PRO A 148 12.67 -9.70 -8.83
C PRO A 148 14.09 -10.02 -8.35
N THR A 149 14.59 -11.20 -8.70
CA THR A 149 15.89 -11.72 -8.22
C THR A 149 17.06 -10.85 -8.69
N GLU A 150 16.91 -10.22 -9.85
CA GLU A 150 17.87 -9.27 -10.41
C GLU A 150 18.08 -8.04 -9.51
N TRP A 151 17.15 -7.72 -8.59
CA TRP A 151 17.35 -6.68 -7.59
C TRP A 151 18.18 -7.15 -6.39
N LEU A 152 18.27 -8.45 -6.16
CA LEU A 152 19.09 -9.04 -5.10
C LEU A 152 20.51 -9.38 -5.60
N GLU A 153 20.67 -9.49 -6.92
CA GLU A 153 21.92 -9.82 -7.60
C GLU A 153 22.60 -8.61 -8.26
N ALA A 154 22.13 -7.39 -8.01
CA ALA A 154 22.77 -6.20 -8.54
C ALA A 154 24.25 -6.16 -8.08
N GLY A 155 25.17 -6.17 -9.05
CA GLY A 155 26.62 -6.22 -8.81
C GLY A 155 27.18 -5.01 -8.07
N ASP A 156 28.51 -4.87 -8.04
CA ASP A 156 29.23 -3.96 -7.14
C ASP A 156 28.81 -2.47 -7.21
N ASP A 157 28.30 -1.97 -8.35
CA ASP A 157 27.69 -0.63 -8.46
C ASP A 157 26.27 -0.69 -9.08
N PRO A 158 25.21 -0.66 -8.25
CA PRO A 158 23.83 -0.73 -8.72
C PRO A 158 23.37 0.55 -9.44
N LEU A 159 24.21 1.59 -9.45
CA LEU A 159 23.94 2.91 -10.02
C LEU A 159 24.67 3.22 -11.32
N SER A 160 25.51 2.31 -11.84
CA SER A 160 26.20 2.55 -13.10
C SER A 160 25.18 2.70 -14.26
N GLU A 161 25.57 3.38 -15.34
CA GLU A 161 24.70 3.54 -16.53
C GLU A 161 24.31 2.20 -17.16
N GLU A 162 25.14 1.17 -16.93
CA GLU A 162 24.96 -0.20 -17.41
C GLU A 162 24.15 -1.06 -16.42
N ALA A 163 23.94 -0.58 -15.19
CA ALA A 163 23.15 -1.27 -14.17
C ALA A 163 21.64 -1.01 -14.34
N LEU A 164 20.83 -1.87 -13.72
CA LEU A 164 19.37 -1.80 -13.75
C LEU A 164 18.84 -0.37 -13.49
N TRP A 165 19.36 0.30 -12.46
CA TRP A 165 18.94 1.65 -12.12
C TRP A 165 19.17 2.69 -13.22
N GLY A 166 20.32 2.63 -13.89
CA GLY A 166 20.68 3.55 -14.98
C GLY A 166 19.79 3.37 -16.22
N SER A 167 19.26 2.15 -16.41
CA SER A 167 18.35 1.83 -17.51
C SER A 167 16.89 2.25 -17.27
N TRP A 168 16.51 2.51 -16.02
CA TRP A 168 15.12 2.81 -15.64
C TRP A 168 14.73 4.26 -15.90
N SER A 169 13.48 4.45 -16.31
CA SER A 169 12.83 5.74 -16.32
C SER A 169 12.71 6.32 -14.90
N LEU A 170 12.55 7.63 -14.80
CA LEU A 170 12.34 8.30 -13.52
C LEU A 170 11.10 7.78 -12.77
N GLN A 171 10.09 7.27 -13.49
CA GLN A 171 8.90 6.69 -12.88
C GLN A 171 9.23 5.35 -12.22
N GLU A 172 9.90 4.45 -12.94
CA GLU A 172 10.33 3.14 -12.43
C GLU A 172 11.27 3.28 -11.22
N GLN A 173 12.20 4.23 -11.28
CA GLN A 173 13.07 4.57 -10.14
C GLN A 173 12.26 5.00 -8.90
N ARG A 174 11.19 5.77 -9.07
CA ARG A 174 10.34 6.24 -7.97
C ARG A 174 9.45 5.12 -7.42
N GLU A 175 8.92 4.27 -8.28
CA GLU A 175 8.12 3.10 -7.90
C GLU A 175 8.96 2.11 -7.08
N PHE A 176 10.17 1.81 -7.54
CA PHE A 176 11.13 0.99 -6.81
C PHE A 176 11.41 1.58 -5.42
N LEU A 177 11.79 2.86 -5.33
CA LEU A 177 12.07 3.49 -4.04
C LEU A 177 10.85 3.51 -3.11
N ALA A 178 9.63 3.64 -3.64
CA ALA A 178 8.40 3.61 -2.85
C ALA A 178 8.17 2.26 -2.14
N LEU A 179 8.75 1.16 -2.64
CA LEU A 179 8.70 -0.14 -1.97
C LEU A 179 9.42 -0.14 -0.61
N PHE A 180 10.42 0.72 -0.44
CA PHE A 180 11.34 0.69 0.70
C PHE A 180 11.20 1.93 1.60
N LEU A 181 10.95 3.12 1.05
CA LEU A 181 11.11 4.38 1.78
C LEU A 181 9.91 4.80 2.67
N GLU A 182 8.83 4.04 2.72
CA GLU A 182 7.61 4.41 3.47
C GLU A 182 7.78 4.29 5.01
N ARG A 183 8.80 3.55 5.48
CA ARG A 183 9.20 3.53 6.91
C ARG A 183 10.65 3.96 7.08
N PRO A 184 10.98 4.74 8.13
CA PRO A 184 12.35 5.21 8.39
C PRO A 184 13.35 4.09 8.68
N ARG A 185 12.89 2.86 8.94
CA ARG A 185 13.76 1.69 9.20
C ARG A 185 14.73 1.38 8.06
N TRP A 186 14.35 1.60 6.80
CA TRP A 186 15.24 1.36 5.65
C TRP A 186 16.37 2.37 5.51
N LEU A 187 16.26 3.53 6.18
CA LEU A 187 17.27 4.57 6.19
C LEU A 187 17.99 4.70 7.54
N ALA A 188 17.61 3.88 8.52
CA ALA A 188 18.12 3.88 9.88
C ALA A 188 19.18 2.78 10.06
N SER A 189 20.31 2.93 9.38
CA SER A 189 21.55 2.17 9.61
C SER A 189 22.66 2.89 8.88
#